data_AF-A0A6G9HJC3-F1
#
_entry.id   AF-A0A6G9HJC3-F1
#
_cell.length_a   1.000
_cell.length_b   1.000
_cell.length_c   1.000
_cell.angle_alpha   90.00
_cell.angle_beta   90.00
_cell.angle_gamma   90.00
#
_symmetry.space_group_name_H-M   'P 1'
#
loop_
_entity.id
_entity.type
_entity.pdbx_description
1 polymer ?
#
loop_
_entity_poly.entity_id
_entity_poly.type
_entity_poly.pdbx_seq_one_letter_code
_entity_poly.pdbx_strand_id
1 'polypeptide(L)'
;MGRSDQQATINAMLHHFKQAATLAVNSIQNEAICAEQPVKSYSTTLLATVALRTDNELFAAAFWLGDGAIGAYSPSGKVRILGNPDSGEYAGQTRFLDQSIIADPRLAAASAWVNGMMYLT
;
A
#
# COMPACT_ATOMS: atom_id res chain seq x y z
N MET A 1 9.51 21.71 4.32
CA MET A 1 10.21 20.61 3.62
C MET A 1 10.44 21.03 2.17
N GLY A 2 11.66 20.90 1.65
CA GLY A 2 11.94 21.26 0.25
C GLY A 2 11.29 20.27 -0.71
N ARG A 3 11.02 20.69 -1.96
CA ARG A 3 10.44 19.81 -3.01
C ARG A 3 11.31 18.57 -3.27
N SER A 4 12.63 18.69 -3.09
CA SER A 4 13.60 17.59 -3.16
C SER A 4 13.43 16.57 -2.04
N ASP A 5 13.27 17.04 -0.80
CA ASP A 5 13.18 16.18 0.39
C ASP A 5 11.88 15.38 0.35
N GLN A 6 10.80 16.01 -0.12
CA GLN A 6 9.51 15.35 -0.31
C GLN A 6 9.60 14.21 -1.32
N GLN A 7 10.24 14.43 -2.47
CA GLN A 7 10.42 13.37 -3.46
C GLN A 7 11.28 12.22 -2.91
N ALA A 8 12.31 12.53 -2.12
CA ALA A 8 13.14 11.52 -1.48
C ALA A 8 12.33 10.66 -0.49
N THR A 9 11.47 11.27 0.33
CA THR A 9 10.58 10.55 1.25
C THR A 9 9.59 9.65 0.50
N ILE A 10 8.98 10.14 -0.58
CA ILE A 10 8.09 9.33 -1.42
C ILE A 10 8.82 8.11 -1.96
N ASN A 11 10.00 8.32 -2.56
CA ASN A 11 10.80 7.23 -3.13
C ASN A 11 11.22 6.20 -2.07
N ALA A 12 11.58 6.66 -0.87
CA ALA A 12 11.92 5.78 0.24
C ALA A 12 10.73 4.92 0.70
N MET A 13 9.54 5.53 0.85
CA MET A 13 8.33 4.78 1.22
C MET A 13 7.95 3.76 0.15
N LEU A 14 7.99 4.14 -1.12
CA LEU A 14 7.74 3.23 -2.24
C LEU A 14 8.71 2.04 -2.26
N HIS A 15 9.99 2.30 -2.01
CA HIS A 15 11.00 1.26 -1.91
C HIS A 15 10.67 0.26 -0.78
N HIS A 16 10.36 0.76 0.41
CA HIS A 16 10.03 -0.09 1.55
C HIS A 16 8.72 -0.88 1.37
N PHE A 17 7.69 -0.27 0.80
CA PHE A 17 6.45 -1.00 0.49
C PHE A 17 6.68 -2.11 -0.54
N LYS A 18 7.45 -1.85 -1.60
CA LYS A 18 7.81 -2.86 -2.59
C LYS A 18 8.62 -4.01 -1.96
N GLN A 19 9.57 -3.69 -1.09
CA GLN A 19 10.32 -4.70 -0.34
C GLN A 19 9.40 -5.54 0.54
N ALA A 20 8.51 -4.92 1.31
CA ALA A 20 7.57 -5.62 2.17
C ALA A 20 6.63 -6.55 1.37
N ALA A 21 6.08 -6.07 0.25
CA ALA A 21 5.24 -6.86 -0.64
C ALA A 21 6.01 -8.06 -1.23
N THR A 22 7.27 -7.85 -1.65
CA THR A 22 8.14 -8.92 -2.16
C THR A 22 8.40 -9.99 -1.10
N LEU A 23 8.73 -9.59 0.12
CA LEU A 23 8.96 -10.52 1.23
C LEU A 23 7.69 -11.31 1.56
N ALA A 24 6.53 -10.66 1.55
CA ALA A 24 5.25 -11.33 1.79
C ALA A 24 4.92 -12.36 0.69
N VAL A 25 5.08 -12.01 -0.60
CA VAL A 25 4.88 -12.96 -1.71
C VAL A 25 5.81 -14.17 -1.58
N ASN A 26 7.10 -13.93 -1.33
CA ASN A 26 8.06 -15.03 -1.16
C ASN A 26 7.70 -15.94 0.02
N SER A 27 7.20 -15.35 1.12
CA SER A 27 6.78 -16.11 2.30
C SER A 27 5.54 -16.97 2.00
N ILE A 28 4.56 -16.42 1.28
CA ILE A 28 3.38 -17.16 0.81
C ILE A 28 3.80 -18.34 -0.09
N GLN A 29 4.73 -18.11 -1.03
CA GLN A 29 5.23 -19.15 -1.92
C GLN A 29 5.92 -20.27 -1.16
N ASN A 30 6.81 -19.92 -0.21
CA ASN A 30 7.52 -20.89 0.60
C ASN A 30 6.56 -21.74 1.44
N GLU A 31 5.58 -21.10 2.08
CA GLU A 31 4.55 -21.80 2.86
C GLU A 31 3.72 -22.75 1.99
N ALA A 32 3.28 -22.31 0.80
CA ALA A 32 2.52 -23.15 -0.12
C ALA A 32 3.33 -24.38 -0.58
N ILE A 33 4.64 -24.23 -0.81
CA ILE A 33 5.55 -25.35 -1.11
C ILE A 33 5.64 -26.31 0.08
N CYS A 34 5.87 -25.79 1.29
CA CYS A 34 6.00 -26.59 2.51
C CYS A 34 4.70 -27.35 2.86
N ALA A 35 3.55 -26.73 2.62
CA ALA A 35 2.24 -27.32 2.88
C ALA A 35 1.72 -28.21 1.72
N GLU A 36 2.47 -28.32 0.62
CA GLU A 36 2.06 -29.01 -0.61
C GLU A 36 0.69 -28.54 -1.13
N GLN A 37 0.41 -27.24 -1.01
CA GLN A 37 -0.83 -26.62 -1.45
C GLN A 37 -0.60 -25.71 -2.67
N PRO A 38 -1.61 -25.53 -3.53
CA PRO A 38 -1.53 -24.53 -4.59
C PRO A 38 -1.37 -23.13 -4.00
N VAL A 39 -0.42 -22.31 -4.47
CA VAL A 39 -0.20 -20.92 -3.99
C VAL A 39 -1.49 -20.09 -3.96
N LYS A 40 -2.41 -20.34 -4.90
CA LYS A 40 -3.71 -19.67 -4.99
C LYS A 40 -4.62 -19.91 -3.77
N SER A 41 -4.42 -20.96 -2.97
CA SER A 41 -5.17 -21.15 -1.72
C SER A 41 -4.84 -20.10 -0.66
N TYR A 42 -3.71 -19.39 -0.82
CA TYR A 42 -3.26 -18.30 0.05
C TYR A 42 -3.55 -16.91 -0.54
N SER A 43 -4.47 -16.81 -1.51
CA SER A 43 -4.86 -15.52 -2.10
C SER A 43 -5.30 -14.53 -1.02
N THR A 44 -4.61 -13.39 -0.96
CA THR A 44 -4.84 -12.35 0.04
C THR A 44 -4.59 -10.96 -0.54
N THR A 45 -5.20 -9.94 0.06
CA THR A 45 -4.96 -8.52 -0.24
C THR A 45 -3.87 -7.96 0.68
N LEU A 46 -3.24 -6.84 0.32
CA LEU A 46 -2.28 -6.16 1.18
C LEU A 46 -2.55 -4.66 1.23
N LEU A 47 -2.96 -4.18 2.40
CA LEU A 47 -3.12 -2.77 2.72
C LEU A 47 -2.15 -2.42 3.84
N ALA A 48 -1.29 -1.44 3.63
CA ALA A 48 -0.31 -1.02 4.64
C ALA A 48 -0.29 0.50 4.76
N THR A 49 -0.01 1.02 5.95
CA THR A 49 0.18 2.45 6.16
C THR A 49 1.30 2.69 7.17
N VAL A 50 2.22 3.58 6.81
CA VAL A 50 3.19 4.18 7.72
C VAL A 50 2.63 5.52 8.14
N ALA A 51 2.42 5.69 9.45
CA ALA A 51 1.95 6.96 10.01
C ALA A 51 2.96 7.47 11.04
N LEU A 52 3.31 8.75 10.95
CA LEU A 52 4.20 9.41 11.89
C LEU A 52 3.57 10.73 12.33
N ARG A 53 3.36 10.89 13.64
CA ARG A 53 2.91 12.14 14.23
C ARG A 53 4.11 12.93 14.73
N THR A 54 4.22 14.18 14.31
CA THR A 54 5.24 15.13 14.77
C THR A 54 4.53 16.40 15.25
N ASP A 55 4.57 16.66 16.56
CA ASP A 55 3.80 17.73 17.19
C ASP A 55 2.31 17.72 16.76
N ASN A 56 1.88 18.73 16.02
CA ASN A 56 0.52 18.87 15.50
C ASN A 56 0.33 18.31 14.08
N GLU A 57 1.37 17.76 13.46
CA GLU A 57 1.36 17.23 12.11
C GLU A 57 1.22 15.70 12.10
N LEU A 58 0.54 15.17 11.07
CA LEU A 58 0.45 13.74 10.81
C LEU A 58 0.93 13.47 9.38
N PHE A 59 2.06 12.80 9.28
CA PHE A 59 2.48 12.15 8.06
C PHE A 59 1.81 10.78 7.95
N ALA A 60 1.35 10.44 6.75
CA ALA A 60 0.87 9.11 6.42
C ALA A 60 1.29 8.76 5.00
N ALA A 61 1.81 7.56 4.80
CA ALA A 61 2.05 6.95 3.50
C ALA A 61 1.34 5.60 3.46
N ALA A 62 0.56 5.32 2.42
CA ALA A 62 -0.19 4.07 2.30
C ALA A 62 0.22 3.27 1.06
N PHE A 63 0.17 1.95 1.18
CA PHE A 63 0.28 0.99 0.08
C PHE A 63 -1.03 0.21 -0.04
N TRP A 64 -1.45 -0.03 -1.28
CA TRP A 64 -2.76 -0.57 -1.58
C TRP A 64 -2.70 -1.66 -2.63
N LEU A 65 -3.19 -2.85 -2.28
CA LEU A 65 -3.40 -3.96 -3.20
C LEU A 65 -4.67 -4.70 -2.78
N GLY A 66 -5.66 -4.70 -3.67
CA GLY A 66 -6.98 -5.28 -3.44
C GLY A 66 -8.07 -4.24 -3.19
N ASP A 67 -9.22 -4.72 -2.70
CA ASP A 67 -10.51 -4.01 -2.64
C ASP A 67 -10.88 -3.47 -1.25
N GLY A 68 -10.09 -3.76 -0.21
CA GLY A 68 -10.29 -3.17 1.11
C GLY A 68 -9.97 -1.66 1.13
N ALA A 69 -10.16 -1.00 2.28
CA ALA A 69 -9.96 0.44 2.40
C ALA A 69 -9.21 0.89 3.66
N ILE A 70 -8.35 1.91 3.50
CA ILE A 70 -7.72 2.64 4.61
C ILE A 70 -8.28 4.06 4.67
N GLY A 71 -8.79 4.44 5.84
CA GLY A 71 -9.34 5.77 6.09
C GLY A 71 -8.64 6.49 7.25
N ALA A 72 -8.31 7.76 7.06
CA ALA A 72 -7.95 8.67 8.15
C ALA A 72 -9.21 9.39 8.65
N TYR A 73 -9.44 9.33 9.96
CA TYR A 73 -10.55 9.97 10.64
C TYR A 73 -10.06 11.14 11.52
N SER A 74 -10.79 12.25 11.52
CA SER A 74 -10.59 13.37 12.45
C SER A 74 -11.72 13.46 13.48
N PRO A 75 -11.44 13.89 14.73
CA PRO A 75 -12.50 14.13 15.74
C PRO A 75 -13.58 15.13 15.31
N SER A 76 -13.32 15.97 14.30
CA SER A 76 -14.31 16.84 13.67
C SER A 76 -15.29 16.13 12.73
N GLY A 77 -15.24 14.80 12.65
CA GLY A 77 -16.14 13.97 11.84
C GLY A 77 -15.71 13.81 10.37
N LYS A 78 -14.51 14.25 9.99
CA LYS A 78 -14.04 14.11 8.60
C LYS A 78 -13.34 12.76 8.41
N VAL A 79 -13.71 12.05 7.35
CA VAL A 79 -13.04 10.81 6.91
C VAL A 79 -12.40 11.07 5.55
N ARG A 80 -11.19 10.54 5.35
CA ARG A 80 -10.49 10.58 4.07
C ARG A 80 -9.88 9.24 3.73
N ILE A 81 -10.07 8.79 2.50
CA ILE A 81 -9.50 7.54 1.99
C ILE A 81 -8.04 7.79 1.59
N LEU A 82 -7.15 6.87 1.98
CA LEU A 82 -5.68 7.01 1.82
C LEU A 82 -5.13 6.33 0.57
N GLY A 83 -5.98 5.91 -0.35
CA GLY A 83 -5.56 5.27 -1.58
C GLY A 83 -6.74 5.03 -2.49
N ASN A 84 -6.47 4.40 -3.63
CA ASN A 84 -7.51 4.01 -4.57
C ASN A 84 -7.68 2.49 -4.49
N PRO A 85 -8.91 1.98 -4.33
CA PRO A 85 -9.19 0.56 -4.47
C PRO A 85 -8.57 0.01 -5.76
N ASP A 86 -7.78 -1.06 -5.64
CA ASP A 86 -7.27 -1.81 -6.79
C ASP A 86 -8.22 -2.97 -7.07
N SER A 87 -9.48 -2.62 -7.35
CA SER A 87 -10.40 -3.48 -8.07
C SER A 87 -9.86 -3.57 -9.50
N GLY A 88 -9.56 -4.76 -9.99
CA GLY A 88 -9.01 -5.01 -11.32
C GLY A 88 -9.84 -4.41 -12.47
N GLU A 89 -9.59 -4.85 -13.69
CA GLU A 89 -10.19 -4.23 -14.89
C GLU A 89 -11.73 -4.29 -14.92
N TYR A 90 -12.33 -5.19 -14.15
CA TYR A 90 -13.77 -5.36 -14.01
C TYR A 90 -14.20 -5.31 -12.54
N ALA A 91 -15.42 -4.82 -12.30
CA ALA A 91 -16.03 -4.82 -10.97
C ALA A 91 -16.07 -6.24 -10.38
N GLY A 92 -15.58 -6.38 -9.14
CA GLY A 92 -15.50 -7.67 -8.44
C GLY A 92 -14.21 -8.47 -8.70
N GLN A 93 -13.27 -7.95 -9.50
CA GLN A 93 -11.96 -8.58 -9.66
C GLN A 93 -11.01 -8.08 -8.56
N THR A 94 -10.90 -8.81 -7.45
CA THR A 94 -9.88 -8.51 -6.43
C THR A 94 -8.49 -8.84 -6.99
N ARG A 95 -7.58 -7.88 -6.94
CA ARG A 95 -6.16 -8.14 -7.20
C ARG A 95 -5.50 -8.66 -5.93
N PHE A 96 -4.90 -9.84 -6.03
CA PHE A 96 -4.27 -10.51 -4.91
C PHE A 96 -2.76 -10.31 -4.91
N LEU A 97 -2.16 -10.46 -3.74
CA LEU A 97 -0.72 -10.44 -3.52
C LEU A 97 -0.09 -11.71 -4.11
N ASP A 98 0.46 -11.59 -5.31
CA ASP A 98 1.13 -12.68 -6.02
C ASP A 98 2.39 -12.20 -6.77
N GLN A 99 3.04 -13.11 -7.50
CA GLN A 99 4.29 -12.82 -8.22
C GLN A 99 4.12 -11.76 -9.32
N SER A 100 2.94 -11.65 -9.93
CA SER A 100 2.67 -10.68 -11.00
C SER A 100 2.76 -9.24 -10.49
N ILE A 101 2.42 -9.03 -9.22
CA ILE A 101 2.45 -7.75 -8.53
C ILE A 101 3.88 -7.24 -8.35
N ILE A 102 4.86 -8.12 -8.09
CA ILE A 102 6.28 -7.72 -7.95
C ILE A 102 6.83 -7.12 -9.26
N ALA A 103 6.39 -7.67 -10.39
CA ALA A 103 6.77 -7.22 -11.72
C ALA A 103 5.95 -6.02 -12.21
N ASP A 104 4.85 -5.65 -11.53
CA ASP A 104 3.99 -4.55 -11.96
C ASP A 104 4.69 -3.19 -11.67
N PRO A 105 5.01 -2.39 -12.70
CA PRO A 105 5.56 -1.06 -12.51
C PRO A 105 4.60 -0.11 -11.80
N ARG A 106 3.29 -0.45 -11.73
CA ARG A 106 2.24 0.32 -11.05
C ARG A 106 2.10 -0.02 -9.56
N LEU A 107 2.95 -0.90 -9.00
CA LEU A 107 2.98 -1.27 -7.57
C LEU A 107 3.17 -0.07 -6.60
N ALA A 108 3.27 1.15 -7.13
CA ALA A 108 3.79 2.31 -6.45
C ALA A 108 2.79 3.47 -6.29
N ALA A 109 1.49 3.20 -6.19
CA ALA A 109 0.55 4.25 -5.78
C ALA A 109 0.64 4.45 -4.26
N ALA A 110 1.62 5.22 -3.78
CA ALA A 110 1.64 5.70 -2.40
C ALA A 110 1.05 7.11 -2.34
N SER A 111 0.00 7.30 -1.55
CA SER A 111 -0.45 8.64 -1.18
C SER A 111 0.33 9.11 0.05
N ALA A 112 0.85 10.33 0.02
CA ALA A 112 1.57 10.93 1.16
C ALA A 112 0.84 12.16 1.71
N TRP A 113 0.81 12.29 3.03
CA TRP A 113 0.19 13.40 3.76
C TRP A 113 1.24 14.32 4.38
N VAL A 114 1.16 15.61 4.06
CA VAL A 114 1.79 16.68 4.86
C VAL A 114 0.78 17.83 4.94
N ASN A 115 0.43 18.28 6.15
CA ASN A 115 -0.40 19.48 6.39
C ASN A 115 -1.74 19.55 5.64
N GLY A 116 -2.49 18.43 5.59
CA GLY A 116 -3.82 18.41 4.97
C GLY A 116 -3.84 18.52 3.44
N MET A 117 -2.66 18.52 2.80
CA MET A 117 -2.49 18.41 1.36
C MET A 117 -2.12 16.98 0.99
N MET A 118 -2.87 16.44 0.04
CA MET A 118 -2.66 15.14 -0.57
C MET A 118 -1.64 15.31 -1.69
N TYR A 119 -0.56 14.53 -1.65
CA TYR A 119 0.32 14.39 -2.81
C TYR A 119 0.05 13.01 -3.42
N LEU A 120 -0.71 13.03 -4.52
CA LEU A 120 -0.81 11.90 -5.43
C LEU A 120 0.41 11.94 -6.34
N THR A 121 1.03 10.79 -6.59
CA THR A 121 1.92 10.60 -7.74
C THR A 121 1.08 10.34 -8.98
#